data_AF-W7YM90-F1
#
_entry.id   AF-W7YM90-F1
#
_cell.length_a   1.000
_cell.length_b   1.000
_cell.length_c   1.000
_cell.angle_alpha   90.00
_cell.angle_beta   90.00
_cell.angle_gamma   90.00
#
_symmetry.space_group_name_H-M   'P 1'
#
loop_
_entity.id
_entity.type
_entity.pdbx_description
1 polymer ?
#
loop_
_entity_poly.entity_id
_entity_poly.type
_entity_poly.pdbx_seq_one_letter_code
_entity_poly.pdbx_strand_id
1 'polypeptide(L)'
;MFLRRMRNGVPILDTVTQKCMVEKTGKFEFRIVLTQGLNRQIRRMSEYLGYEVTKLKRVRIMNVKLDVPVGKWRYLSSRELNEINKLVSGSAKTHL
;
A
#
# COMPACT_ATOMS: atom_id res chain seq x y z
N MET A 1 14.50 10.66 10.54
CA MET A 1 13.43 10.56 11.55
C MET A 1 12.10 10.09 10.97
N PHE A 2 11.60 10.70 9.88
CA PHE A 2 10.32 10.36 9.22
C PHE A 2 10.11 8.86 8.92
N LEU A 3 10.99 8.25 8.11
CA LEU A 3 10.82 6.84 7.68
C LEU A 3 10.74 5.86 8.84
N ARG A 4 11.52 6.09 9.91
CA ARG A 4 11.49 5.24 11.10
C ARG A 4 10.11 5.30 11.78
N ARG A 5 9.52 6.49 11.91
CA ARG A 5 8.16 6.66 12.46
C ARG A 5 7.12 6.03 11.55
N MET A 6 7.20 6.28 10.25
CA MET A 6 6.27 5.74 9.24
C MET A 6 6.22 4.20 9.26
N ARG A 7 7.35 3.52 9.47
CA ARG A 7 7.44 2.05 9.54
C ARG A 7 6.82 1.44 10.80
N ASN A 8 6.80 2.18 11.91
CA ASN A 8 6.53 1.64 13.24
C ASN A 8 5.07 1.76 13.69
N GLY A 9 4.18 2.16 12.77
CA GLY A 9 2.79 2.47 13.08
C GLY A 9 2.61 3.94 13.42
N VAL A 10 1.49 4.49 12.98
CA VAL A 10 1.13 5.90 13.11
C VAL A 10 -0.32 5.97 13.59
N PRO A 11 -0.61 6.71 14.68
CA PRO A 11 -1.97 6.84 15.17
C PRO A 11 -2.79 7.74 14.26
N ILE A 12 -3.81 7.18 13.61
CA ILE A 12 -4.76 7.87 12.73
C ILE A 12 -6.12 7.16 12.82
N LEU A 13 -7.22 7.89 12.64
CA LEU A 13 -8.58 7.29 12.62
C LEU A 13 -8.88 6.45 13.87
N ASP A 14 -8.52 6.96 15.05
CA ASP A 14 -8.73 6.29 16.35
C ASP A 14 -8.11 4.88 16.45
N THR A 15 -7.12 4.60 15.61
CA THR A 15 -6.35 3.36 15.63
C THR A 15 -4.87 3.62 15.36
N VAL A 16 -4.03 2.62 15.57
CA VAL A 16 -2.61 2.66 15.19
C VAL A 16 -2.43 1.77 13.98
N THR A 17 -1.86 2.33 12.91
CA THR A 17 -1.57 1.54 11.72
C THR A 17 -0.60 0.40 12.05
N GLN A 18 -0.82 -0.76 11.44
CA GLN A 18 0.17 -1.86 11.46
C GLN A 18 1.52 -1.39 10.92
N LYS A 19 2.59 -1.99 11.44
CA LYS A 19 3.95 -1.77 10.94
C LYS A 19 4.02 -2.10 9.46
N CYS A 20 4.83 -1.34 8.73
CA CYS A 20 4.93 -1.48 7.29
C CYS A 20 6.35 -1.27 6.78
N MET A 21 6.63 -1.79 5.59
CA MET A 21 7.89 -1.52 4.91
C MET A 21 7.82 -0.14 4.27
N VAL A 22 8.83 0.68 4.53
CA VAL A 22 8.99 2.00 3.91
C VAL A 22 10.45 2.16 3.47
N GLU A 23 10.69 2.55 2.24
CA GLU A 23 12.03 2.71 1.66
C GLU A 23 12.14 4.09 1.02
N LYS A 24 13.26 4.79 1.24
CA LYS A 24 13.52 6.06 0.56
C LYS A 24 13.92 5.78 -0.88
N THR A 25 13.28 6.42 -1.85
CA THR A 25 13.62 6.26 -3.27
C THR A 25 14.19 7.54 -3.89
N GLY A 26 14.05 8.68 -3.21
CA GLY A 26 14.58 9.96 -3.66
C GLY A 26 14.59 10.99 -2.53
N LYS A 27 14.94 12.25 -2.84
CA LYS A 27 14.99 13.33 -1.84
C LYS A 27 13.62 13.56 -1.17
N PHE A 28 12.55 13.53 -1.96
CA PHE A 28 11.16 13.76 -1.53
C PHE A 28 10.23 12.58 -1.85
N GLU A 29 10.80 11.40 -2.10
CA GLU A 29 10.06 10.22 -2.52
C GLU A 29 10.37 9.01 -1.64
N PHE A 30 9.35 8.21 -1.38
CA PHE A 30 9.46 6.95 -0.69
C PHE A 30 8.51 5.92 -1.29
N ARG A 31 8.89 4.65 -1.17
CA ARG A 31 8.05 3.49 -1.45
C ARG A 31 7.50 2.95 -0.14
N ILE A 32 6.24 2.59 -0.12
CA ILE A 32 5.57 1.99 1.03
C ILE A 32 4.78 0.76 0.60
N VAL A 33 4.81 -0.29 1.43
CA VAL A 33 4.03 -1.52 1.22
C VAL A 33 3.11 -1.72 2.40
N LEU A 34 1.80 -1.73 2.15
CA LEU A 34 0.75 -1.91 3.15
C LEU A 34 -0.01 -3.20 2.87
N THR A 35 -0.39 -3.90 3.93
CA THR A 35 -1.31 -5.05 3.94
C THR A 35 -2.69 -4.68 4.46
N GLN A 36 -2.78 -3.62 5.25
CA GLN A 36 -4.02 -2.99 5.72
C GLN A 36 -4.47 -1.86 4.75
N GLY A 37 -5.77 -1.57 4.69
CA GLY A 37 -6.33 -0.57 3.79
C GLY A 37 -7.30 0.40 4.48
N LEU A 38 -6.80 1.39 5.22
CA LEU A 38 -7.63 2.43 5.84
C LEU A 38 -7.93 3.59 4.88
N ASN A 39 -9.02 4.35 5.14
CA ASN A 39 -9.40 5.50 4.33
C ASN A 39 -8.27 6.55 4.28
N ARG A 40 -7.77 6.84 3.07
CA ARG A 40 -6.69 7.80 2.82
C ARG A 40 -5.45 7.55 3.69
N GLN A 41 -5.19 6.29 4.06
CA GLN A 41 -4.20 5.91 5.07
C GLN A 41 -2.83 6.59 4.87
N ILE A 42 -2.22 6.45 3.68
CA ILE A 42 -0.88 7.00 3.40
C ILE A 42 -0.87 8.53 3.56
N ARG A 43 -1.94 9.21 3.13
CA ARG A 43 -2.04 10.67 3.24
C ARG A 43 -2.14 11.11 4.70
N ARG A 44 -3.00 10.46 5.48
CA ARG A 44 -3.19 10.74 6.92
C ARG A 44 -1.93 10.42 7.72
N MET A 45 -1.24 9.31 7.41
CA MET A 45 0.03 8.96 8.07
C MET A 45 1.11 10.02 7.80
N SER A 46 1.24 10.48 6.56
CA SER A 46 2.19 11.55 6.23
C SER A 46 1.84 12.87 6.91
N GLU A 47 0.56 13.25 6.89
CA GLU A 47 0.04 14.48 7.50
C GLU A 47 0.30 14.51 9.00
N TYR A 48 0.02 13.40 9.70
CA TYR A 48 0.33 13.23 11.12
C TYR A 48 1.82 13.43 11.43
N LEU A 49 2.70 13.06 10.50
CA LEU A 49 4.15 13.24 10.63
C LEU A 49 4.65 14.61 10.14
N GLY A 50 3.74 15.52 9.77
CA GLY A 50 4.05 16.88 9.32
C GLY A 50 4.39 17.00 7.83
N TYR A 51 3.94 16.06 6.99
CA TYR A 51 4.22 16.06 5.54
C TYR A 51 2.94 15.98 4.71
N GLU A 52 2.90 16.74 3.62
CA GLU A 52 1.83 16.65 2.63
C GLU A 52 2.22 15.73 1.46
N VAL A 53 1.27 14.88 1.05
CA VAL A 53 1.47 14.00 -0.12
C VAL A 53 1.01 14.71 -1.39
N THR A 54 1.97 15.19 -2.19
CA THR A 54 1.71 15.84 -3.49
C THR A 54 1.33 14.84 -4.58
N LYS A 55 1.93 13.65 -4.58
CA LYS A 55 1.67 12.58 -5.56
C LYS A 55 1.60 11.22 -4.87
N LEU A 56 0.57 10.46 -5.20
CA LEU A 56 0.42 9.09 -4.73
C LEU A 56 0.12 8.18 -5.92
N LYS A 57 0.98 7.20 -6.16
CA LYS A 57 0.83 6.24 -7.26
C LYS A 57 0.96 4.82 -6.73
N ARG A 58 -0.10 4.02 -6.87
CA ARG A 58 -0.04 2.58 -6.58
C ARG A 58 0.59 1.87 -7.77
N VAL A 59 1.75 1.26 -7.54
CA VAL A 59 2.54 0.60 -8.59
C VAL A 59 2.42 -0.92 -8.61
N ARG A 60 1.83 -1.52 -7.56
CA ARG A 60 1.70 -2.97 -7.41
C ARG A 60 0.57 -3.34 -6.46
N ILE A 61 -0.11 -4.45 -6.74
CA ILE A 61 -0.99 -5.18 -5.82
C ILE A 61 -0.54 -6.63 -5.87
N MET A 62 -0.07 -7.17 -4.73
CA MET A 62 0.48 -8.54 -4.65
C MET A 62 1.50 -8.83 -5.78
N ASN A 63 1.23 -9.80 -6.64
CA ASN A 63 2.03 -10.21 -7.79
C ASN A 63 1.81 -9.37 -9.04
N VAL A 64 0.75 -8.54 -9.09
CA VAL A 64 0.38 -7.74 -10.27
C VAL A 64 1.00 -6.34 -10.18
N LYS A 65 1.84 -6.00 -11.16
CA LYS A 65 2.47 -4.68 -11.28
C LYS A 65 1.65 -3.78 -12.20
N LEU A 66 1.78 -2.47 -12.02
CA LEU A 66 1.21 -1.50 -12.95
C LEU A 66 2.04 -1.48 -14.25
N ASP A 67 1.51 -2.14 -15.27
CA ASP A 67 2.13 -2.29 -16.60
C ASP A 67 1.25 -1.75 -17.76
N VAL A 68 0.08 -1.18 -17.43
CA VAL A 68 -0.81 -0.55 -18.40
C VAL A 68 -0.70 0.98 -18.39
N PRO A 69 -0.94 1.64 -19.55
CA PRO A 69 -1.06 3.09 -19.61
C PRO A 69 -2.17 3.65 -18.74
N VAL A 70 -2.08 4.94 -18.40
CA VAL A 70 -3.10 5.66 -17.64
C VAL A 70 -4.44 5.61 -18.39
N GLY A 71 -5.52 5.28 -17.68
CA GLY A 71 -6.87 5.18 -18.25
C GLY A 71 -7.13 3.89 -19.06
N LYS A 72 -6.17 2.98 -19.15
CA LYS A 72 -6.34 1.67 -19.80
C LYS A 72 -6.42 0.55 -18.77
N TRP A 73 -6.97 -0.58 -19.20
CA TRP A 73 -7.08 -1.80 -18.43
C TRP A 73 -6.71 -3.00 -19.31
N ARG A 74 -6.40 -4.12 -18.66
CA ARG A 74 -6.17 -5.41 -19.32
C ARG A 74 -6.73 -6.53 -18.46
N TYR A 75 -6.96 -7.69 -19.07
CA TYR A 75 -7.21 -8.90 -18.31
C TYR A 75 -5.92 -9.39 -17.63
N LEU A 76 -6.09 -10.03 -16.47
CA LEU A 76 -5.01 -10.74 -15.81
C LEU A 76 -4.67 -12.00 -16.60
N SER A 77 -3.39 -12.33 -16.68
CA SER A 77 -2.95 -13.59 -17.27
C SER A 77 -3.34 -14.76 -16.37
N SER A 78 -3.44 -15.96 -16.93
CA SER A 78 -3.70 -17.18 -16.16
C SER A 78 -2.67 -17.41 -15.05
N ARG A 79 -1.40 -17.02 -15.29
CA ARG A 79 -0.33 -17.10 -14.28
C ARG A 79 -0.58 -16.14 -13.11
N GLU A 80 -1.00 -14.90 -13.40
CA GLU A 80 -1.32 -13.93 -12.35
C GLU A 80 -2.51 -14.38 -11.51
N LEU A 81 -3.57 -14.88 -12.17
CA LEU A 81 -4.76 -15.40 -11.51
C LEU A 81 -4.46 -16.62 -10.63
N ASN A 82 -3.70 -17.58 -11.14
CA ASN A 82 -3.33 -18.78 -10.37
C ASN A 82 -2.52 -18.41 -9.12
N GLU A 83 -1.60 -17.47 -9.23
CA GLU A 83 -0.81 -17.01 -8.09
C GLU A 83 -1.70 -16.26 -7.08
N ILE A 84 -2.61 -15.40 -7.53
CA ILE A 84 -3.58 -14.74 -6.63
C ILE A 84 -4.39 -15.79 -5.88
N ASN A 85 -4.98 -16.76 -6.59
CA ASN A 85 -5.78 -17.83 -6.01
C ASN A 85 -5.00 -18.65 -4.99
N LYS A 86 -3.72 -18.94 -5.28
CA LYS A 86 -2.82 -19.62 -4.34
C LYS A 86 -2.58 -18.78 -3.08
N LEU A 87 -2.29 -17.48 -3.22
CA LEU A 87 -2.01 -16.58 -2.10
C LEU A 87 -3.23 -16.36 -1.18
N VAL A 88 -4.45 -16.42 -1.74
CA VAL A 88 -5.69 -16.24 -0.96
C VAL A 88 -6.32 -17.55 -0.49
N SER A 89 -5.76 -18.72 -0.85
CA SER A 89 -6.34 -20.03 -0.55
C SER A 89 -6.58 -20.27 0.95
N GLY A 90 -5.72 -19.73 1.82
CA GLY A 90 -5.88 -19.79 3.28
C GLY A 90 -6.64 -18.60 3.88
N SER A 91 -7.14 -17.67 3.06
CA SER A 91 -7.86 -16.50 3.54
C SER A 91 -9.32 -16.87 3.84
N ALA A 92 -9.68 -16.87 5.12
CA ALA A 92 -11.08 -16.88 5.52
C ALA A 92 -11.73 -15.52 5.21
N LYS A 93 -13.01 -15.51 4.82
CA LYS A 93 -13.77 -14.27 4.81
C LYS A 93 -13.97 -13.84 6.25
N THR A 94 -13.47 -12.66 6.61
CA THR A 94 -13.91 -11.94 7.80
C THR A 94 -15.31 -11.41 7.50
N HIS A 95 -16.32 -12.27 7.61
CA HIS A 95 -17.70 -11.83 7.62
C HIS A 95 -17.94 -11.03 8.91
N LEU A 96 -18.60 -9.88 8.77
CA LEU A 96 -19.40 -9.26 9.82
C LEU A 96 -20.58 -10.19 10.16
#